data_AF-A0A0K2YCB6-F1
#
_entry.id   AF-A0A0K2YCB6-F1
#
_cell.length_a   1.000
_cell.length_b   1.000
_cell.length_c   1.000
_cell.angle_alpha   90.00
_cell.angle_beta   90.00
_cell.angle_gamma   90.00
#
_symmetry.space_group_name_H-M   'P 1'
#
loop_
_entity.id
_entity.type
_entity.pdbx_description
1 polymer ?
#
loop_
_entity_poly.entity_id
_entity_poly.type
_entity_poly.pdbx_seq_one_letter_code
_entity_poly.pdbx_strand_id
1 'polypeptide(L)'
;MGKQTYKWLDPKKPSPKLLDTLKTSFGLELFKGLGLTIKEFFSKEVTIHYPMEVLPLSPRYRAVHHLQRLLESGNERCIGCGLCEKICTSNCIRIITHKAEDERKYIDSYTINLGRCIYCGLCAEVCPELAIVMGQRFENSSEQRAQFGGKSEFLTDIQSAKDHSHVEFAGFGAPSTNANARLAQTPLDYALKEEKAEEVKKVKEEGKKEGAKETPEVKEAKEVKGEVKGEVKENKEGAKEAKEAKVKEAQEAQENKEGVTEDKEKKEKEESHV
;
A
#
# COMPACT_ATOMS: atom_id res chain seq x y z
N MET A 1 -11.65 11.32 28.40
CA MET A 1 -12.57 11.84 27.36
C MET A 1 -11.87 12.98 26.63
N GLY A 2 -11.59 12.84 25.34
CA GLY A 2 -10.93 13.90 24.55
C GLY A 2 -11.88 15.09 24.33
N LYS A 3 -11.42 16.31 24.57
CA LYS A 3 -12.18 17.52 24.27
C LYS A 3 -12.31 17.63 22.75
N GLN A 4 -13.52 17.51 22.20
CA GLN A 4 -13.75 17.76 20.78
C GLN A 4 -13.55 19.25 20.50
N THR A 5 -12.48 19.58 19.78
CA THR A 5 -12.25 20.92 19.22
C THR A 5 -12.89 20.97 17.84
N TYR A 6 -14.16 21.38 17.76
CA TYR A 6 -14.73 21.83 16.50
C TYR A 6 -14.38 23.31 16.29
N LYS A 7 -14.10 23.70 15.04
CA LYS A 7 -14.01 25.10 14.62
C LYS A 7 -15.27 25.42 13.85
N TRP A 8 -16.13 26.27 14.41
CA TRP A 8 -17.26 26.79 13.65
C TRP A 8 -16.73 27.65 12.50
N LEU A 9 -17.14 27.32 11.28
CA LEU A 9 -17.00 28.21 10.13
C LEU A 9 -18.23 29.11 10.16
N ASP A 10 -18.07 30.34 10.66
CA ASP A 10 -19.18 31.26 10.80
C ASP A 10 -19.74 31.62 9.41
N PRO A 11 -21.02 31.30 9.12
CA PRO A 11 -21.64 31.74 7.89
C PRO A 11 -21.80 33.26 7.94
N LYS A 12 -21.27 33.97 6.94
CA LYS A 12 -21.48 35.42 6.81
C LYS A 12 -22.99 35.70 6.77
N LYS A 13 -23.48 36.59 7.65
CA LYS A 13 -24.91 36.96 7.71
C LYS A 13 -25.35 37.57 6.37
N PRO A 14 -26.50 37.17 5.79
CA PRO A 14 -27.00 37.78 4.57
C PRO A 14 -27.42 39.23 4.86
N SER A 15 -26.70 40.20 4.28
CA SER A 15 -27.01 41.61 4.44
C SER A 15 -28.12 42.03 3.45
N PRO A 16 -29.15 42.82 3.85
CA PRO A 16 -30.24 43.21 2.96
C PRO A 16 -29.83 44.42 2.11
N LYS A 17 -28.80 44.25 1.27
CA LYS A 17 -28.33 45.30 0.35
C LYS A 17 -28.66 44.88 -1.07
N LEU A 18 -29.57 45.62 -1.70
CA LEU A 18 -29.98 45.45 -3.11
C LEU A 18 -28.76 45.58 -4.05
N LEU A 19 -27.73 46.31 -3.62
CA LEU A 19 -26.40 46.41 -4.24
C LEU A 19 -25.58 45.11 -4.19
N ASP A 20 -25.67 44.33 -3.11
CA ASP A 20 -24.98 43.04 -3.03
C ASP A 20 -25.65 42.04 -3.97
N THR A 21 -26.98 42.00 -4.01
CA THR A 21 -27.71 41.17 -4.98
C THR A 21 -27.45 41.57 -6.43
N LEU A 22 -27.27 42.86 -6.72
CA LEU A 22 -26.86 43.33 -8.05
C LEU A 22 -25.40 43.00 -8.38
N LYS A 23 -24.46 43.10 -7.41
CA LYS A 23 -23.06 42.66 -7.58
C LYS A 23 -22.94 41.15 -7.81
N THR A 24 -23.73 40.35 -7.10
CA THR A 24 -23.79 38.89 -7.31
C THR A 24 -24.47 38.54 -8.63
N SER A 25 -25.52 39.28 -9.03
CA SER A 25 -26.23 39.04 -10.31
C SER A 25 -25.47 39.54 -11.55
N PHE A 26 -24.67 40.61 -11.43
CA PHE A 26 -23.81 41.15 -12.49
C PHE A 26 -22.33 40.73 -12.39
N GLY A 27 -22.03 39.73 -11.54
CA GLY A 27 -21.42 38.51 -12.06
C GLY A 27 -19.90 38.44 -12.21
N LEU A 28 -19.11 39.12 -11.38
CA LEU A 28 -17.64 38.88 -11.34
C LEU A 28 -17.27 37.47 -10.81
N GLU A 29 -18.17 36.83 -10.06
CA GLU A 29 -17.96 35.45 -9.58
C GLU A 29 -18.05 34.41 -10.70
N LEU A 30 -18.91 34.64 -11.70
CA LEU A 30 -19.02 33.76 -12.87
C LEU A 30 -17.72 33.76 -13.67
N PHE A 31 -17.14 34.95 -13.91
CA PHE A 31 -15.87 35.07 -14.61
C PHE A 31 -14.70 34.52 -13.81
N LYS A 32 -14.73 34.60 -12.48
CA LYS A 32 -13.73 33.98 -11.62
C LYS A 32 -13.78 32.44 -11.70
N GLY A 33 -14.98 31.87 -11.73
CA GLY A 33 -15.19 30.44 -11.97
C GLY A 33 -14.71 30.02 -13.37
N LEU A 34 -15.09 30.78 -14.40
CA LEU A 34 -14.67 30.53 -15.79
C LEU A 34 -13.15 30.64 -15.96
N GLY A 35 -12.51 31.60 -15.29
CA GLY A 35 -11.06 31.75 -15.28
C GLY A 35 -10.36 30.54 -14.66
N LEU A 36 -10.92 29.95 -13.60
CA LEU A 36 -10.40 28.72 -13.01
C LEU A 36 -10.56 27.52 -13.96
N THR A 37 -11.70 27.40 -14.65
CA THR A 37 -11.89 26.32 -15.64
C THR A 37 -10.96 26.47 -16.83
N ILE A 38 -10.71 27.70 -17.30
CA ILE A 38 -9.76 27.96 -18.38
C ILE A 38 -8.34 27.61 -17.92
N LYS A 39 -7.97 27.96 -16.68
CA LYS A 39 -6.68 27.58 -16.11
C LYS A 39 -6.51 26.06 -16.09
N GLU A 40 -7.52 25.32 -15.62
CA GLU A 40 -7.46 23.86 -15.53
C GLU A 40 -7.48 23.18 -16.90
N PHE A 41 -8.10 23.79 -17.91
CA PHE A 41 -8.07 23.31 -19.29
C PHE A 41 -6.64 23.22 -19.88
N PHE A 42 -5.73 24.09 -19.41
CA PHE A 42 -4.32 24.06 -19.81
C PHE A 42 -3.41 23.31 -18.80
N SER A 43 -3.98 22.73 -17.74
CA SER A 43 -3.24 21.88 -16.80
C SER A 43 -2.90 20.52 -17.47
N LYS A 44 -1.88 19.85 -16.94
CA LYS A 44 -1.46 18.53 -17.42
C LYS A 44 -2.56 17.48 -17.15
N GLU A 45 -2.82 16.62 -18.13
CA GLU A 45 -3.76 15.50 -17.98
C GLU A 45 -3.28 14.46 -16.94
N VAL A 46 -4.22 13.95 -16.14
CA VAL A 46 -3.99 12.92 -15.10
C VAL A 46 -4.48 11.54 -15.57
N THR A 47 -5.01 11.45 -16.79
CA THR A 47 -5.55 10.21 -17.36
C THR A 47 -4.44 9.21 -17.69
N ILE A 48 -4.70 7.95 -17.38
CA ILE A 48 -3.84 6.81 -17.75
C ILE A 48 -4.48 6.02 -18.89
N HIS A 49 -3.68 5.54 -19.83
CA HIS A 49 -4.17 4.83 -21.02
C HIS A 49 -4.36 3.33 -20.75
N TYR A 50 -5.44 2.97 -20.05
CA TYR A 50 -5.84 1.57 -19.90
C TYR A 50 -6.33 1.00 -21.25
N PRO A 51 -5.92 -0.20 -21.69
CA PRO A 51 -5.22 -1.27 -20.94
C PRO A 51 -3.69 -1.30 -21.11
N MET A 52 -3.08 -0.38 -21.87
CA MET A 52 -1.64 -0.38 -22.13
C MET A 52 -0.83 0.00 -20.89
N GLU A 53 -1.37 0.91 -20.09
CA GLU A 53 -0.79 1.37 -18.83
C GLU A 53 -1.75 1.08 -17.68
N VAL A 54 -1.22 0.53 -16.58
CA VAL A 54 -1.98 0.15 -15.39
C VAL A 54 -1.39 0.88 -14.18
N LEU A 55 -2.25 1.35 -13.27
CA LEU A 55 -1.78 1.98 -12.03
C LEU A 55 -0.97 0.97 -11.19
N PRO A 56 0.12 1.40 -10.55
CA PRO A 56 0.83 0.56 -9.59
C PRO A 56 -0.08 0.26 -8.39
N LEU A 57 -0.39 -1.01 -8.19
CA LEU A 57 -1.19 -1.48 -7.07
C LEU A 57 -0.31 -1.62 -5.82
N SER A 58 -0.86 -1.30 -4.67
CA SER A 58 -0.16 -1.58 -3.41
C SER A 58 -0.04 -3.09 -3.20
N PRO A 59 1.02 -3.59 -2.53
CA PRO A 59 1.16 -5.02 -2.22
C PRO A 59 0.03 -5.60 -1.35
N ARG A 60 -0.74 -4.74 -0.67
CA ARG A 60 -1.88 -5.12 0.17
C ARG A 60 -3.23 -5.00 -0.53
N TYR A 61 -3.23 -4.77 -1.84
CA TYR A 61 -4.46 -4.69 -2.59
C TYR A 61 -5.24 -6.00 -2.48
N ARG A 62 -6.57 -5.90 -2.40
CA ARG A 62 -7.46 -7.05 -2.23
C ARG A 62 -8.22 -7.28 -3.53
N ALA A 63 -7.83 -8.30 -4.28
CA ALA A 63 -8.45 -8.65 -5.55
C ALA A 63 -8.86 -10.13 -5.59
N VAL A 64 -8.69 -10.82 -6.73
CA VAL A 64 -8.99 -12.24 -6.85
C VAL A 64 -8.14 -13.08 -5.90
N HIS A 65 -8.74 -14.13 -5.37
CA HIS A 65 -8.11 -15.04 -4.43
C HIS A 65 -7.05 -15.87 -5.14
N HIS A 66 -6.01 -16.26 -4.41
CA HIS A 66 -4.92 -17.08 -4.93
C HIS A 66 -4.56 -18.11 -3.87
N LEU A 67 -4.39 -19.37 -4.28
CA LEU A 67 -4.00 -20.47 -3.43
C LEU A 67 -2.52 -20.78 -3.65
N GLN A 68 -1.73 -20.77 -2.58
CA GLN A 68 -0.30 -20.98 -2.67
C GLN A 68 0.11 -22.46 -2.56
N ARG A 69 1.27 -22.74 -3.15
CA ARG A 69 2.04 -23.99 -3.01
C ARG A 69 3.24 -23.76 -2.11
N LEU A 70 3.75 -24.84 -1.49
CA LEU A 70 5.03 -24.82 -0.79
C LEU A 70 6.16 -24.70 -1.83
N LEU A 71 7.14 -23.84 -1.57
CA LEU A 71 8.29 -23.66 -2.47
C LEU A 71 9.14 -24.93 -2.52
N GLU A 72 9.42 -25.51 -1.34
CA GLU A 72 10.32 -26.67 -1.20
C GLU A 72 9.81 -27.92 -1.92
N SER A 73 8.51 -28.18 -1.82
CA SER A 73 7.92 -29.45 -2.29
C SER A 73 6.98 -29.29 -3.49
N GLY A 74 6.58 -28.07 -3.83
CA GLY A 74 5.54 -27.81 -4.84
C GLY A 74 4.14 -28.32 -4.46
N ASN A 75 3.97 -28.88 -3.26
CA ASN A 75 2.69 -29.35 -2.76
C ASN A 75 1.78 -28.19 -2.37
N GLU A 76 0.48 -28.45 -2.28
CA GLU A 76 -0.50 -27.44 -1.87
C GLU A 76 -0.27 -27.02 -0.41
N ARG A 77 -0.33 -25.72 -0.10
CA ARG A 77 -0.23 -25.25 1.31
C ARG A 77 -1.48 -25.53 2.14
N CYS A 78 -2.63 -25.69 1.48
CA CYS A 78 -3.89 -25.82 2.18
C CYS A 78 -4.01 -27.20 2.84
N ILE A 79 -4.30 -27.22 4.15
CA ILE A 79 -4.48 -28.45 4.95
C ILE A 79 -5.96 -28.85 5.13
N GLY A 80 -6.89 -28.12 4.50
CA GLY A 80 -8.32 -28.41 4.60
C GLY A 80 -8.93 -28.16 6.00
N CYS A 81 -8.45 -27.15 6.74
CA CYS A 81 -8.93 -26.86 8.09
C CYS A 81 -10.36 -26.29 8.17
N GLY A 82 -10.88 -25.73 7.07
CA GLY A 82 -12.25 -25.18 7.01
C GLY A 82 -12.45 -23.83 7.72
N LEU A 83 -11.39 -23.20 8.24
CA LEU A 83 -11.51 -21.91 8.94
C LEU A 83 -11.95 -20.78 8.00
N CYS A 84 -11.43 -20.76 6.77
CA CYS A 84 -11.80 -19.75 5.77
C CYS A 84 -13.27 -19.88 5.32
N GLU A 85 -13.84 -21.08 5.32
CA GLU A 85 -15.27 -21.29 5.07
C GLU A 85 -16.11 -20.72 6.23
N LYS A 86 -15.71 -20.96 7.48
CA LYS A 86 -16.46 -20.52 8.66
C LYS A 86 -16.41 -19.01 8.90
N ILE A 87 -15.28 -18.36 8.63
CA ILE A 87 -15.15 -16.90 8.84
C ILE A 87 -15.83 -16.07 7.74
N CYS A 88 -16.17 -16.70 6.60
CA CYS A 88 -16.69 -16.00 5.44
C CYS A 88 -18.08 -15.41 5.73
N THR A 89 -18.16 -14.09 5.83
CA THR A 89 -19.43 -13.39 6.14
C THR A 89 -20.51 -13.58 5.07
N SER A 90 -20.13 -13.84 3.81
CA SER A 90 -21.06 -14.09 2.71
C SER A 90 -21.25 -15.57 2.38
N ASN A 91 -20.62 -16.49 3.15
CA ASN A 91 -20.69 -17.94 2.94
C ASN A 91 -20.46 -18.36 1.48
N CYS A 92 -19.47 -17.75 0.80
CA CYS A 92 -19.19 -17.99 -0.61
C CYS A 92 -18.17 -19.10 -0.89
N ILE A 93 -17.48 -19.59 0.16
CA ILE A 93 -16.44 -20.62 0.07
C ILE A 93 -17.05 -21.97 0.47
N ARG A 94 -16.72 -23.02 -0.30
CA ARG A 94 -17.04 -24.40 0.05
C ARG A 94 -15.82 -25.29 -0.11
N ILE A 95 -15.55 -26.10 0.92
CA ILE A 95 -14.40 -27.00 0.96
C ILE A 95 -14.89 -28.41 1.27
N ILE A 96 -14.54 -29.37 0.40
CA ILE A 96 -14.74 -30.79 0.63
C ILE A 96 -13.37 -31.45 0.77
N THR A 97 -13.21 -32.24 1.82
CA THR A 97 -11.95 -32.92 2.16
C THR A 97 -12.19 -34.40 2.35
N HIS A 98 -11.21 -35.21 1.94
CA HIS A 98 -11.15 -36.64 2.24
C HIS A 98 -9.85 -36.97 2.97
N LYS A 99 -9.84 -38.12 3.65
CA LYS A 99 -8.64 -38.67 4.26
C LYS A 99 -8.03 -39.66 3.25
N ALA A 100 -6.80 -39.42 2.84
CA ALA A 100 -6.08 -40.35 1.97
C ALA A 100 -5.45 -41.49 2.78
N GLU A 101 -4.84 -42.43 2.07
CA GLU A 101 -4.17 -43.61 2.63
C GLU A 101 -2.99 -43.24 3.55
N ASP A 102 -2.31 -42.11 3.27
CA ASP A 102 -1.25 -41.53 4.10
C ASP A 102 -1.76 -40.86 5.40
N GLU A 103 -3.03 -41.07 5.76
CA GLU A 103 -3.79 -40.43 6.83
C GLU A 103 -3.88 -38.90 6.79
N ARG A 104 -3.25 -38.26 5.80
CA ARG A 104 -3.34 -36.82 5.56
C ARG A 104 -4.69 -36.44 4.96
N LYS A 105 -5.15 -35.24 5.30
CA LYS A 105 -6.35 -34.65 4.70
C LYS A 105 -5.99 -34.01 3.37
N TYR A 106 -6.69 -34.42 2.33
CA TYR A 106 -6.59 -33.82 0.99
C TYR A 106 -7.88 -33.07 0.66
N ILE A 107 -7.75 -32.04 -0.17
CA ILE A 107 -8.87 -31.20 -0.60
C ILE A 107 -9.33 -31.66 -1.97
N ASP A 108 -10.52 -32.25 -2.04
CA ASP A 108 -11.15 -32.68 -3.29
C ASP A 108 -11.62 -31.48 -4.09
N SER A 109 -12.48 -30.68 -3.47
CA SER A 109 -13.09 -29.53 -4.10
C SER A 109 -12.90 -28.31 -3.23
N TYR A 110 -12.31 -27.29 -3.82
CA TYR A 110 -12.27 -25.95 -3.26
C TYR A 110 -12.95 -25.02 -4.25
N THR A 111 -14.06 -24.42 -3.85
CA THR A 111 -14.85 -23.55 -4.74
C THR A 111 -15.19 -22.24 -4.04
N ILE A 112 -15.02 -21.13 -4.76
CA ILE A 112 -15.41 -19.79 -4.30
C ILE A 112 -16.40 -19.19 -5.30
N ASN A 113 -17.55 -18.74 -4.81
CA ASN A 113 -18.45 -17.92 -5.61
C ASN A 113 -18.00 -16.45 -5.58
N LEU A 114 -17.39 -16.00 -6.68
CA LEU A 114 -16.84 -14.64 -6.82
C LEU A 114 -17.95 -13.58 -6.94
N GLY A 115 -19.14 -13.95 -7.40
CA GLY A 115 -20.33 -13.08 -7.42
C GLY A 115 -20.96 -12.81 -6.04
N ARG A 116 -20.66 -13.64 -5.03
CA ARG A 116 -21.08 -13.44 -3.62
C ARG A 116 -19.95 -12.94 -2.72
N CYS A 117 -18.70 -13.01 -3.17
CA CYS A 117 -17.58 -12.56 -2.37
C CYS A 117 -17.58 -11.02 -2.27
N ILE A 118 -17.38 -10.49 -1.06
CA ILE A 118 -17.26 -9.05 -0.81
C ILE A 118 -15.80 -8.57 -0.78
N TYR A 119 -14.84 -9.44 -1.09
CA TYR A 119 -13.40 -9.14 -1.14
C TYR A 119 -12.86 -8.51 0.17
N CYS A 120 -13.36 -8.97 1.32
CA CYS A 120 -12.97 -8.46 2.64
C CYS A 120 -11.56 -8.90 3.08
N GLY A 121 -11.07 -10.05 2.60
CA GLY A 121 -9.75 -10.59 2.95
C GLY A 121 -9.67 -11.38 4.26
N LEU A 122 -10.79 -11.57 4.98
CA LEU A 122 -10.81 -12.32 6.26
C LEU A 122 -10.35 -13.78 6.11
N CYS A 123 -10.61 -14.38 4.93
CA CYS A 123 -10.17 -15.74 4.62
C CYS A 123 -8.64 -15.87 4.56
N ALA A 124 -7.92 -14.82 4.15
CA ALA A 124 -6.47 -14.78 4.13
C ALA A 124 -5.87 -14.58 5.54
N GLU A 125 -6.50 -13.73 6.36
CA GLU A 125 -6.05 -13.47 7.73
C GLU A 125 -6.27 -14.67 8.67
N VAL A 126 -7.36 -15.42 8.49
CA VAL A 126 -7.66 -16.58 9.35
C VAL A 126 -6.84 -17.82 8.99
N CYS A 127 -6.17 -17.83 7.83
CA CYS A 127 -5.50 -19.02 7.34
C CYS A 127 -4.21 -19.28 8.13
N PRO A 128 -4.11 -20.40 8.89
CA PRO A 128 -2.93 -20.66 9.73
C PRO A 128 -1.67 -20.94 8.92
N GLU A 129 -1.82 -21.53 7.73
CA GLU A 129 -0.73 -21.89 6.82
C GLU A 129 -0.53 -20.84 5.70
N LEU A 130 -1.28 -19.73 5.75
CA LEU A 130 -1.31 -18.70 4.70
C LEU A 130 -1.52 -19.27 3.29
N ALA A 131 -2.30 -20.35 3.20
CA ALA A 131 -2.54 -21.07 1.96
C ALA A 131 -3.42 -20.30 0.97
N ILE A 132 -4.37 -19.50 1.47
CA ILE A 132 -5.19 -18.60 0.65
C ILE A 132 -4.73 -17.17 0.91
N VAL A 133 -4.43 -16.45 -0.17
CA VAL A 133 -4.03 -15.04 -0.14
C VAL A 133 -4.89 -14.24 -1.12
N MET A 134 -5.00 -12.93 -0.89
CA MET A 134 -5.61 -12.02 -1.85
C MET A 134 -4.54 -11.58 -2.85
N GLY A 135 -4.72 -11.94 -4.12
CA GLY A 135 -3.83 -11.55 -5.20
C GLY A 135 -4.05 -10.11 -5.67
N GLN A 136 -3.27 -9.71 -6.66
CA GLN A 136 -3.37 -8.38 -7.30
C GLN A 136 -4.20 -8.39 -8.59
N ARG A 137 -4.54 -9.58 -9.12
CA ARG A 137 -5.38 -9.70 -10.31
C ARG A 137 -6.78 -9.20 -10.01
N PHE A 138 -7.16 -8.05 -10.58
CA PHE A 138 -8.48 -7.44 -10.44
C PHE A 138 -9.38 -7.64 -11.66
N GLU A 139 -8.79 -7.95 -12.81
CA GLU A 139 -9.48 -8.16 -14.08
C GLU A 139 -10.15 -9.54 -14.10
N ASN A 140 -11.37 -9.59 -13.57
CA ASN A 140 -12.13 -10.83 -13.40
C ASN A 140 -13.62 -10.67 -13.75
N SER A 141 -13.91 -9.82 -14.73
CA SER A 141 -15.28 -9.67 -15.22
C SER A 141 -15.77 -10.98 -15.83
N SER A 142 -17.03 -11.33 -15.58
CA SER A 142 -17.70 -12.48 -16.21
C SER A 142 -19.14 -12.14 -16.56
N GLU A 143 -19.64 -12.75 -17.65
CA GLU A 143 -21.02 -12.58 -18.11
C GLU A 143 -22.04 -13.28 -17.19
N GLN A 144 -21.60 -14.32 -16.48
CA GLN A 144 -22.46 -15.11 -15.61
C GLN A 144 -22.48 -14.55 -14.20
N ARG A 145 -23.69 -14.29 -13.68
CA ARG A 145 -23.87 -13.85 -12.28
C ARG A 145 -23.28 -14.85 -11.26
N ALA A 146 -23.41 -16.14 -11.54
CA ALA A 146 -22.92 -17.21 -10.69
C ALA A 146 -21.49 -17.61 -11.09
N GLN A 147 -20.55 -16.67 -11.01
CA GLN A 147 -19.14 -16.94 -11.28
C GLN A 147 -18.54 -17.75 -10.14
N PHE A 148 -18.13 -18.99 -10.45
CA PHE A 148 -17.42 -19.86 -9.51
C PHE A 148 -15.98 -20.02 -9.98
N GLY A 149 -15.03 -19.76 -9.09
CA GLY A 149 -13.64 -20.13 -9.30
C GLY A 149 -13.34 -21.46 -8.60
N GLY A 150 -12.66 -22.34 -9.31
CA GLY A 150 -12.25 -23.65 -8.82
C GLY A 150 -10.85 -23.65 -8.22
N LYS A 151 -10.51 -24.76 -7.55
CA LYS A 151 -9.17 -24.99 -6.99
C LYS A 151 -8.06 -24.79 -8.03
N SER A 152 -8.22 -25.37 -9.21
CA SER A 152 -7.20 -25.33 -10.28
C SER A 152 -6.95 -23.94 -10.84
N GLU A 153 -7.92 -23.04 -10.75
CA GLU A 153 -7.80 -21.67 -11.27
C GLU A 153 -7.04 -20.76 -10.30
N PHE A 154 -7.23 -20.96 -8.99
CA PHE A 154 -6.58 -20.15 -7.97
C PHE A 154 -5.20 -20.66 -7.58
N LEU A 155 -4.93 -21.95 -7.81
CA LEU A 155 -3.72 -22.60 -7.33
C LEU A 155 -2.51 -22.18 -8.17
N THR A 156 -1.41 -21.81 -7.51
CA THR A 156 -0.17 -21.47 -8.21
C THR A 156 0.30 -22.62 -9.10
N ASP A 157 0.88 -22.27 -10.24
CA ASP A 157 1.57 -23.21 -11.12
C ASP A 157 2.75 -23.88 -10.39
N ILE A 158 2.97 -25.16 -10.71
CA ILE A 158 4.03 -25.97 -10.08
C ILE A 158 5.41 -25.47 -10.50
N GLN A 159 5.58 -25.00 -11.74
CA GLN A 159 6.87 -24.50 -12.24
C GLN A 159 7.26 -23.21 -11.51
N SER A 160 6.34 -22.25 -11.44
CA SER A 160 6.52 -21.03 -10.65
C SER A 160 6.82 -21.33 -9.17
N ALA A 161 6.34 -22.48 -8.68
CA ALA A 161 6.64 -22.94 -7.34
C ALA A 161 8.10 -23.38 -7.16
N LYS A 162 8.59 -24.20 -8.08
CA LYS A 162 9.96 -24.74 -8.09
C LYS A 162 11.02 -23.69 -8.45
N ASP A 163 10.67 -22.73 -9.29
CA ASP A 163 11.57 -21.65 -9.72
C ASP A 163 11.76 -20.58 -8.63
N HIS A 164 11.16 -20.76 -7.44
CA HIS A 164 11.14 -19.78 -6.33
C HIS A 164 10.70 -18.36 -6.75
N SER A 165 9.97 -18.26 -7.86
CA SER A 165 9.54 -16.98 -8.45
C SER A 165 8.41 -16.30 -7.65
N HIS A 166 7.69 -17.07 -6.83
CA HIS A 166 6.57 -16.57 -6.02
C HIS A 166 7.02 -16.33 -4.58
N VAL A 167 6.65 -15.15 -4.04
CA VAL A 167 7.01 -14.75 -2.68
C VAL A 167 6.00 -15.36 -1.71
N GLU A 168 6.48 -16.06 -0.68
CA GLU A 168 5.66 -16.74 0.34
C GLU A 168 4.68 -15.81 1.07
N PHE A 169 5.03 -14.52 1.16
CA PHE A 169 4.28 -13.52 1.90
C PHE A 169 3.94 -12.29 1.05
N ALA A 170 3.85 -12.37 -0.27
CA ALA A 170 3.37 -11.21 -1.04
C ALA A 170 1.84 -11.15 -1.04
N GLY A 171 1.24 -10.22 -0.29
CA GLY A 171 -0.20 -9.97 -0.33
C GLY A 171 -0.80 -9.29 0.90
N PHE A 172 -2.13 -9.16 0.91
CA PHE A 172 -2.89 -8.76 2.09
C PHE A 172 -2.70 -9.77 3.22
N GLY A 173 -2.14 -9.33 4.36
CA GLY A 173 -1.72 -10.17 5.49
C GLY A 173 -0.21 -10.18 5.75
N ALA A 174 0.60 -9.72 4.80
CA ALA A 174 2.05 -9.63 4.96
C ALA A 174 2.50 -8.46 5.87
N PRO A 175 3.54 -8.67 6.71
CA PRO A 175 4.20 -7.57 7.40
C PRO A 175 4.71 -6.54 6.37
N SER A 176 4.69 -5.25 6.70
CA SER A 176 5.27 -4.25 5.79
C SER A 176 6.77 -4.52 5.64
N THR A 177 7.34 -4.20 4.48
CA THR A 177 8.80 -4.25 4.26
C THR A 177 9.58 -3.58 5.38
N ASN A 178 9.06 -2.47 5.92
CA ASN A 178 9.66 -1.72 7.03
C ASN A 178 9.05 -2.05 8.41
N ALA A 179 8.42 -3.21 8.59
CA ALA A 179 7.74 -3.58 9.84
C ALA A 179 8.72 -3.64 11.02
N ASN A 180 9.91 -4.22 10.81
CA ASN A 180 10.94 -4.34 11.85
C ASN A 180 11.44 -2.99 12.39
N ALA A 181 11.44 -1.95 11.57
CA ALA A 181 11.83 -0.60 12.00
C ALA A 181 10.76 0.11 12.83
N ARG A 182 9.50 -0.33 12.74
CA ARG A 182 8.34 0.27 13.43
C ARG A 182 7.92 -0.50 14.68
N LEU A 183 8.41 -1.73 14.85
CA LEU A 183 8.18 -2.54 16.04
C LEU A 183 9.26 -2.22 17.07
N ALA A 184 8.85 -2.10 18.33
CA ALA A 184 9.81 -2.07 19.43
C ALA A 184 10.57 -3.38 19.41
N GLN A 185 11.91 -3.30 19.33
CA GLN A 185 12.75 -4.47 19.29
C GLN A 185 12.49 -5.34 20.51
N THR A 186 12.21 -6.61 20.26
CA THR A 186 11.98 -7.57 21.34
C THR A 186 13.30 -7.80 22.07
N PRO A 187 13.27 -8.21 23.36
CA PRO A 187 14.50 -8.53 24.09
C PRO A 187 15.37 -9.63 23.44
N LEU A 188 14.86 -10.40 22.48
CA LEU A 188 15.65 -11.35 21.67
C LEU A 188 16.46 -10.69 20.54
N ASP A 189 16.12 -9.46 20.12
CA ASP A 189 16.84 -8.76 19.04
C ASP A 189 18.28 -8.39 19.43
N TYR A 190 18.63 -8.41 20.72
CA TYR A 190 20.02 -8.24 21.17
C TYR A 190 20.89 -9.44 20.77
N ALA A 191 20.37 -10.68 20.90
CA ALA A 191 21.08 -11.89 20.50
C ALA A 191 21.34 -11.92 18.99
N LEU A 192 20.35 -11.52 18.18
CA LEU A 192 20.50 -11.43 16.73
C LEU A 192 21.49 -10.34 16.29
N LYS A 193 21.63 -9.24 17.05
CA LYS A 193 22.65 -8.22 16.80
C LYS A 193 24.06 -8.74 17.09
N GLU A 194 24.21 -9.54 18.13
CA GLU A 194 25.47 -10.17 18.49
C GLU A 194 25.85 -11.23 17.45
N GLU A 195 24.92 -12.09 17.04
CA GLU A 195 25.12 -13.09 15.98
C GLU A 195 25.48 -12.42 14.64
N LYS A 196 24.75 -11.37 14.22
CA LYS A 196 25.10 -10.61 13.00
C LYS A 196 26.45 -9.89 13.12
N ALA A 197 26.81 -9.43 14.31
CA ALA A 197 28.12 -8.83 14.55
C ALA A 197 29.23 -9.89 14.54
N GLU A 198 28.95 -11.12 14.95
CA GLU A 198 29.85 -12.27 14.85
C GLU A 198 30.00 -12.77 13.41
N GLU A 199 28.94 -12.84 12.61
CA GLU A 199 29.00 -13.16 11.18
C GLU A 199 29.86 -12.14 10.42
N VAL A 200 29.65 -10.84 10.67
CA VAL A 200 30.48 -9.76 10.09
C VAL A 200 31.94 -9.84 10.57
N LYS A 201 32.20 -10.38 11.77
CA LYS A 201 33.56 -10.64 12.25
C LYS A 201 34.19 -11.87 11.59
N LYS A 202 33.44 -12.97 11.42
CA LYS A 202 33.91 -14.19 10.75
C LYS A 202 34.28 -13.92 9.29
N VAL A 203 33.43 -13.20 8.54
CA VAL A 203 33.72 -12.78 7.15
C VAL A 203 34.96 -11.89 7.07
N LYS A 204 35.22 -11.05 8.09
CA LYS A 204 36.43 -10.22 8.17
C LYS A 204 37.69 -10.99 8.54
N GLU A 205 37.58 -12.05 9.33
CA GLU A 205 38.72 -12.89 9.73
C GLU A 205 39.11 -13.88 8.63
N GLU A 206 38.13 -14.43 7.91
CA GLU A 206 38.34 -15.30 6.74
C GLU A 206 38.99 -14.50 5.59
N GLY A 207 38.52 -13.27 5.32
CA GLY A 207 39.14 -12.37 4.35
C GLY A 207 40.54 -11.83 4.73
N LYS A 208 41.04 -12.11 5.95
CA LYS A 208 42.39 -11.71 6.41
C LYS A 208 43.40 -12.85 6.37
N LYS A 209 42.95 -14.11 6.25
CA LYS A 209 43.82 -15.30 6.24
C LYS A 209 44.20 -15.77 4.84
N GLU A 210 43.48 -15.36 3.80
CA GLU A 210 43.80 -15.71 2.42
C GLU A 210 44.31 -14.49 1.64
N GLY A 211 45.63 -14.47 1.39
CA GLY A 211 46.27 -13.41 0.61
C GLY A 211 45.79 -13.38 -0.84
N ALA A 212 45.41 -12.18 -1.30
CA ALA A 212 45.35 -11.73 -2.70
C ALA A 212 45.02 -12.79 -3.78
N LYS A 213 43.73 -13.01 -4.03
CA LYS A 213 43.16 -13.21 -5.38
C LYS A 213 41.67 -12.87 -5.37
N GLU A 214 41.20 -12.09 -6.34
CA GLU A 214 39.82 -11.61 -6.41
C GLU A 214 38.82 -12.77 -6.62
N THR A 215 38.10 -13.13 -5.57
CA THR A 215 36.89 -13.98 -5.63
C THR A 215 35.61 -13.11 -5.72
N PRO A 216 34.52 -13.63 -6.30
CA PRO A 216 33.27 -12.90 -6.54
C PRO A 216 32.64 -12.28 -5.28
N GLU A 217 32.90 -12.83 -4.09
CA GLU A 217 32.40 -12.33 -2.81
C GLU A 217 33.02 -10.99 -2.38
N VAL A 218 34.22 -10.63 -2.88
CA VAL A 218 34.85 -9.31 -2.62
C VAL A 218 34.18 -8.20 -3.46
N LYS A 219 33.48 -8.56 -4.54
CA LYS A 219 32.68 -7.62 -5.34
C LYS A 219 31.34 -7.33 -4.68
N GLU A 220 30.65 -8.36 -4.18
CA GLU A 220 29.42 -8.20 -3.38
C GLU A 220 29.68 -7.41 -2.09
N ALA A 221 30.79 -7.65 -1.38
CA ALA A 221 31.14 -6.88 -0.17
C ALA A 221 31.49 -5.41 -0.45
N LYS A 222 31.85 -5.03 -1.69
CA LYS A 222 32.04 -3.63 -2.12
C LYS A 222 30.73 -3.01 -2.60
N GLU A 223 29.86 -3.77 -3.27
CA GLU A 223 28.51 -3.35 -3.68
C GLU A 223 27.61 -3.10 -2.47
N VAL A 224 27.55 -4.02 -1.50
CA VAL A 224 26.78 -3.85 -0.25
C VAL A 224 27.28 -2.66 0.58
N LYS A 225 28.59 -2.35 0.54
CA LYS A 225 29.15 -1.17 1.23
C LYS A 225 28.87 0.14 0.48
N GLY A 226 28.67 0.05 -0.84
CA GLY A 226 28.23 1.13 -1.71
C GLY A 226 26.74 1.42 -1.54
N GLU A 227 25.91 0.38 -1.51
CA GLU A 227 24.45 0.44 -1.27
C GLU A 227 24.16 0.95 0.14
N VAL A 228 24.82 0.42 1.19
CA VAL A 228 24.61 0.91 2.57
C VAL A 228 25.09 2.36 2.77
N LYS A 229 26.10 2.83 2.03
CA LYS A 229 26.51 4.26 2.09
C LYS A 229 25.67 5.16 1.19
N GLY A 230 25.18 4.64 0.07
CA GLY A 230 24.27 5.30 -0.87
C GLY A 230 22.89 5.49 -0.26
N GLU A 231 22.28 4.42 0.26
CA GLU A 231 20.98 4.45 0.92
C GLU A 231 20.99 5.30 2.19
N VAL A 232 22.10 5.38 2.94
CA VAL A 232 22.21 6.25 4.12
C VAL A 232 22.41 7.72 3.75
N LYS A 233 22.99 8.03 2.58
CA LYS A 233 23.11 9.41 2.07
C LYS A 233 21.84 9.87 1.39
N GLU A 234 21.26 9.06 0.48
CA GLU A 234 19.98 9.36 -0.18
C GLU A 234 18.81 9.42 0.81
N ASN A 235 18.77 8.56 1.85
CA ASN A 235 17.75 8.69 2.90
C ASN A 235 17.97 9.91 3.82
N LYS A 236 19.20 10.44 3.94
CA LYS A 236 19.46 11.64 4.73
C LYS A 236 19.20 12.91 3.93
N GLU A 237 19.60 12.98 2.67
CA GLU A 237 19.33 14.10 1.78
C GLU A 237 17.86 14.12 1.38
N GLY A 238 17.26 12.99 0.99
CA GLY A 238 15.83 12.87 0.69
C GLY A 238 14.92 13.14 1.89
N ALA A 239 15.31 12.76 3.13
CA ALA A 239 14.56 13.14 4.32
C ALA A 239 14.73 14.62 4.73
N LYS A 240 15.83 15.27 4.30
CA LYS A 240 16.07 16.70 4.52
C LYS A 240 15.34 17.53 3.48
N GLU A 241 15.39 17.14 2.20
CA GLU A 241 14.66 17.76 1.10
C GLU A 241 13.14 17.55 1.24
N ALA A 242 12.67 16.37 1.67
CA ALA A 242 11.24 16.17 1.94
C ALA A 242 10.74 16.92 3.19
N LYS A 243 11.63 17.22 4.16
CA LYS A 243 11.30 18.08 5.30
C LYS A 243 11.36 19.55 4.93
N GLU A 244 12.35 19.99 4.17
CA GLU A 244 12.47 21.37 3.69
C GLU A 244 11.38 21.69 2.66
N ALA A 245 10.99 20.75 1.80
CA ALA A 245 9.85 20.89 0.89
C ALA A 245 8.53 20.96 1.67
N LYS A 246 8.30 20.10 2.67
CA LYS A 246 7.09 20.18 3.51
C LYS A 246 7.04 21.41 4.41
N VAL A 247 8.20 21.92 4.84
CA VAL A 247 8.29 23.15 5.64
C VAL A 247 8.09 24.37 4.74
N LYS A 248 8.65 24.40 3.52
CA LYS A 248 8.38 25.45 2.53
C LYS A 248 6.94 25.44 2.05
N GLU A 249 6.36 24.27 1.79
CA GLU A 249 4.96 24.12 1.39
C GLU A 249 4.00 24.49 2.54
N ALA A 250 4.39 24.23 3.80
CA ALA A 250 3.65 24.69 4.97
C ALA A 250 3.83 26.20 5.26
N GLN A 251 5.01 26.77 4.99
CA GLN A 251 5.30 28.20 5.14
C GLN A 251 4.64 29.01 4.02
N GLU A 252 4.71 28.58 2.76
CA GLU A 252 3.96 29.17 1.64
C GLU A 252 2.45 29.03 1.85
N ALA A 253 1.96 27.95 2.47
CA ALA A 253 0.55 27.81 2.85
C ALA A 253 0.15 28.67 4.06
N GLN A 254 1.11 29.11 4.90
CA GLN A 254 0.87 30.05 6.01
C GLN A 254 0.97 31.50 5.53
N GLU A 255 1.98 31.86 4.74
CA GLU A 255 2.15 33.18 4.14
C GLU A 255 1.01 33.49 3.15
N ASN A 256 0.54 32.51 2.37
CA ASN A 256 -0.66 32.68 1.54
C ASN A 256 -1.95 32.80 2.36
N LYS A 257 -1.98 32.31 3.61
CA LYS A 257 -3.14 32.51 4.50
C LYS A 257 -3.07 33.87 5.18
N GLU A 258 -1.89 34.30 5.60
CA GLU A 258 -1.62 35.58 6.25
C GLU A 258 -1.78 36.75 5.25
N GLY A 259 -1.26 36.62 4.03
CA GLY A 259 -1.46 37.59 2.94
C GLY A 259 -2.93 37.72 2.52
N VAL A 260 -3.68 36.60 2.48
CA VAL A 260 -5.13 36.63 2.19
C VAL A 260 -5.95 37.23 3.35
N THR A 261 -5.45 37.16 4.59
CA THR A 261 -6.08 37.85 5.73
C THR A 261 -5.73 39.33 5.80
N GLU A 262 -4.49 39.73 5.52
CA GLU A 262 -4.07 41.14 5.49
C GLU A 262 -4.68 41.91 4.31
N ASP A 263 -4.81 41.28 3.13
CA ASP A 263 -5.52 41.88 2.00
C ASP A 263 -7.03 42.00 2.23
N LYS A 264 -7.60 41.12 3.08
CA LYS A 264 -9.00 41.24 3.54
C LYS A 264 -9.16 42.38 4.54
N GLU A 265 -8.26 42.51 5.51
CA GLU A 265 -8.30 43.61 6.48
C GLU A 265 -8.01 44.98 5.86
N LYS A 266 -7.16 45.06 4.82
CA LYS A 266 -6.96 46.30 4.05
C LYS A 266 -8.17 46.68 3.20
N LYS A 267 -8.82 45.71 2.54
CA LYS A 267 -10.06 45.96 1.78
C LYS A 267 -11.24 46.38 2.67
N GLU A 268 -11.36 45.77 3.86
CA GLU A 268 -12.40 46.14 4.83
C GLU A 268 -12.15 47.52 5.45
N LYS A 269 -10.89 47.99 5.51
CA LYS A 269 -10.57 49.37 5.92
C LYS A 269 -10.77 50.40 4.80
N GLU A 270 -10.46 50.09 3.54
CA GLU A 270 -10.73 50.99 2.40
C GLU A 270 -12.22 51.16 2.09
N GLU A 271 -13.05 50.12 2.29
CA GLU A 271 -14.51 50.20 2.16
C GLU A 271 -15.20 50.92 3.35
N SER A 272 -14.45 51.30 4.38
CA SER A 272 -14.95 52.04 5.56
C SER A 272 -14.63 53.55 5.53
N HIS A 273 -13.96 54.03 4.48
CA HIS A 273 -13.58 55.44 4.28
C HIS A 273 -14.11 56.07 2.98
N VAL A 274 -15.07 55.42 2.31
CA VAL A 274 -15.86 55.97 1.20
C VAL A 274 -17.35 55.75 1.45
#